data_AF-A0A1M2VNH3-F1
#
_entry.id   AF-A0A1M2VNH3-F1
#
_cell.length_a   1.000
_cell.length_b   1.000
_cell.length_c   1.000
_cell.angle_alpha   90.00
_cell.angle_beta   90.00
_cell.angle_gamma   90.00
#
_symmetry.space_group_name_H-M   'P 1'
#
loop_
_entity.id
_entity.type
_entity.pdbx_description
1 polymer ?
#
loop_
_entity_poly.entity_id
_entity_poly.type
_entity_poly.pdbx_seq_one_letter_code
_entity_poly.pdbx_strand_id
1 'polypeptide(L)'
;MPTFPLEVVVNTLYNTFAIMGGDSNGLAEMWISELLGVATEVYSSRARRMDRGVEKNLCALRWQTALELASLKACCAAFSSCQEGNVYDLDAVWQLVGLSGWIIELVERLFKECILIGDTPAAAPSTPRPSTPKERDVPDALSLDTPIFLFLVHPYALSRLQTALAHVKRFRDQVAKLTAKGENSHIAKDVLMDITDCSGVDLQPLGPLMTEILQDARRLEAADLRRSLAACCPVPSLKPHVHKAISKILGSKAVDRARLFIKPSDFVDGVSRLSMSEPSSRTNKGKDVDVVSKGLLLPRQPGHVCLRCGGRSEAAVEIGTGSEQSVRWQFWQKAWRWRCVCGGPWMHASASMGSVDRSV
;
A
#
# COMPACT_ATOMS: atom_id res chain seq x y z
N MET A 1 21.98 17.10 0.20
CA MET A 1 22.73 15.95 -0.37
C MET A 1 22.87 16.16 -1.87
N PRO A 2 24.02 15.80 -2.47
CA PRO A 2 24.23 15.81 -3.91
C PRO A 2 23.20 14.93 -4.65
N THR A 3 22.79 15.34 -5.85
CA THR A 3 21.93 14.55 -6.74
C THR A 3 22.76 13.51 -7.48
N PHE A 4 23.05 12.39 -6.83
CA PHE A 4 23.66 11.24 -7.50
C PHE A 4 22.69 10.63 -8.53
N PRO A 5 23.18 9.95 -9.58
CA PRO A 5 22.32 9.17 -10.47
C PRO A 5 21.50 8.12 -9.69
N LEU A 6 20.26 7.84 -10.15
CA LEU A 6 19.37 6.86 -9.50
C LEU A 6 20.01 5.48 -9.39
N GLU A 7 20.79 5.07 -10.38
CA GLU A 7 21.51 3.80 -10.39
C GLU A 7 22.52 3.69 -9.24
N VAL A 8 23.23 4.77 -8.92
CA VAL A 8 24.18 4.81 -7.79
C VAL A 8 23.44 4.59 -6.48
N VAL A 9 22.26 5.18 -6.32
CA VAL A 9 21.40 4.96 -5.15
C VAL A 9 20.97 3.50 -5.04
N VAL A 10 20.46 2.91 -6.13
CA VAL A 10 20.03 1.51 -6.14
C VAL A 10 21.18 0.56 -5.82
N ASN A 11 22.35 0.78 -6.43
CA ASN A 11 23.54 -0.05 -6.19
C ASN A 11 24.05 0.07 -4.74
N THR A 12 23.99 1.28 -4.17
CA THR A 12 24.34 1.51 -2.76
C THR A 12 23.41 0.73 -1.85
N LEU A 13 22.09 0.87 -2.02
CA LEU A 13 21.11 0.13 -1.24
C LEU A 13 21.27 -1.38 -1.42
N TYR A 14 21.46 -1.86 -2.65
CA TYR A 14 21.68 -3.27 -2.96
C TYR A 14 22.88 -3.85 -2.20
N ASN A 15 24.01 -3.15 -2.20
CA ASN A 15 25.21 -3.59 -1.49
C ASN A 15 24.98 -3.61 0.02
N THR A 16 24.28 -2.62 0.58
CA THR A 16 23.88 -2.63 1.99
C THR A 16 22.98 -3.82 2.33
N PHE A 17 21.98 -4.12 1.49
CA PHE A 17 21.15 -5.32 1.64
C PHE A 17 21.98 -6.62 1.57
N ALA A 18 23.01 -6.66 0.72
CA ALA A 18 23.84 -7.85 0.55
C ALA A 18 24.69 -8.11 1.80
N ILE A 19 25.32 -7.08 2.34
CA ILE A 19 26.12 -7.14 3.58
C ILE A 19 25.24 -7.57 4.75
N MET A 20 24.11 -6.88 4.96
CA MET A 20 23.23 -7.16 6.10
C MET A 20 22.51 -8.52 6.00
N GLY A 21 22.30 -9.01 4.78
CA GLY A 21 21.71 -10.33 4.54
C GLY A 21 22.65 -11.47 4.92
N GLY A 22 23.96 -11.33 4.64
CA GLY A 22 24.98 -12.34 4.94
C GLY A 22 25.16 -12.59 6.44
N ASP A 23 25.06 -11.54 7.25
CA ASP A 23 25.36 -11.58 8.70
C ASP A 23 24.10 -11.56 9.57
N SER A 24 22.94 -11.90 9.01
CA SER A 24 21.66 -11.59 9.65
C SER A 24 21.37 -12.41 10.92
N ASN A 25 22.04 -13.53 11.19
CA ASN A 25 21.80 -14.38 12.39
C ASN A 25 20.31 -14.65 12.68
N GLY A 26 19.49 -14.81 11.63
CA GLY A 26 18.04 -15.00 11.75
C GLY A 26 17.20 -13.71 11.86
N LEU A 27 17.83 -12.54 11.91
CA LEU A 27 17.20 -11.22 12.01
C LEU A 27 16.88 -10.59 10.64
N ALA A 28 16.81 -11.39 9.56
CA ALA A 28 16.63 -10.90 8.19
C ALA A 28 15.38 -10.01 8.04
N GLU A 29 14.27 -10.35 8.71
CA GLU A 29 13.04 -9.55 8.66
C GLU A 29 13.19 -8.17 9.32
N MET A 30 13.95 -8.09 10.42
CA MET A 30 14.25 -6.82 11.08
C MET A 30 15.06 -5.92 10.13
N TRP A 31 16.09 -6.48 9.50
CA TRP A 31 16.95 -5.76 8.57
C TRP A 31 16.23 -5.31 7.31
N ILE A 32 15.38 -6.16 6.73
CA ILE A 32 14.52 -5.76 5.60
C ILE A 32 13.65 -4.56 5.99
N SER A 33 13.07 -4.57 7.20
CA SER A 33 12.24 -3.47 7.69
C SER A 33 13.00 -2.15 7.79
N GLU A 34 14.21 -2.17 8.37
CA GLU A 34 15.04 -0.97 8.50
C GLU A 34 15.50 -0.45 7.14
N LEU A 35 15.89 -1.34 6.24
CA LEU A 35 16.33 -0.97 4.90
C LEU A 35 15.20 -0.43 4.03
N LEU A 36 13.98 -0.94 4.18
CA LEU A 36 12.79 -0.34 3.57
C LEU A 36 12.53 1.07 4.11
N GLY A 37 12.80 1.30 5.39
CA GLY A 37 12.76 2.63 6.00
C GLY A 37 13.76 3.61 5.35
N VAL A 38 14.99 3.15 5.13
CA VAL A 38 16.03 3.92 4.43
C VAL A 38 15.63 4.17 2.96
N ALA A 39 15.17 3.15 2.24
CA ALA A 39 14.70 3.29 0.86
C ALA A 39 13.54 4.30 0.77
N THR A 40 12.59 4.24 1.70
CA THR A 40 11.47 5.19 1.82
C THR A 40 11.99 6.63 1.94
N GLU A 41 12.95 6.88 2.84
CA GLU A 41 13.55 8.20 3.06
C GLU A 41 14.28 8.71 1.81
N VAL A 42 15.12 7.86 1.20
CA VAL A 42 15.94 8.22 0.04
C VAL A 42 15.05 8.57 -1.16
N TYR A 43 14.08 7.71 -1.49
CA TYR A 43 13.18 7.95 -2.62
C TYR A 43 12.25 9.15 -2.37
N SER A 44 11.74 9.35 -1.15
CA SER A 44 10.93 10.53 -0.80
C SER A 44 11.74 11.81 -0.93
N SER A 45 12.97 11.82 -0.40
CA SER A 45 13.88 12.97 -0.47
C SER A 45 14.21 13.35 -1.91
N ARG A 46 14.49 12.36 -2.77
CA ARG A 46 14.70 12.59 -4.21
C ARG A 46 13.45 13.15 -4.88
N ALA A 47 12.30 12.50 -4.71
CA ALA A 47 11.05 12.93 -5.34
C ALA A 47 10.67 14.38 -4.98
N ARG A 48 10.99 14.84 -3.76
CA ARG A 48 10.74 16.22 -3.31
C ARG A 48 11.71 17.25 -3.90
N ARG A 49 12.97 16.86 -4.15
CA ARG A 49 14.02 17.77 -4.64
C ARG A 49 14.08 17.87 -6.15
N MET A 50 13.58 16.85 -6.86
CA MET A 50 13.56 16.86 -8.31
C MET A 50 12.44 17.77 -8.82
N ASP A 51 12.78 18.49 -9.90
CA ASP A 51 11.79 19.17 -10.73
C ASP A 51 10.89 18.14 -11.42
N ARG A 52 9.75 18.62 -11.96
CA ARG A 52 8.79 17.76 -12.65
C ARG A 52 9.50 16.90 -13.71
N GLY A 53 9.09 15.63 -13.84
CA GLY A 53 9.67 14.73 -14.83
C GLY A 53 9.46 13.25 -14.51
N VAL A 54 9.86 12.39 -15.46
CA VAL A 54 9.71 10.93 -15.37
C VAL A 54 10.45 10.36 -14.16
N GLU A 55 11.68 10.80 -13.89
CA GLU A 55 12.45 10.30 -12.73
C GLU A 55 11.83 10.71 -11.38
N LYS A 56 11.24 11.91 -11.29
CA LYS A 56 10.49 12.34 -10.09
C LYS A 56 9.30 11.41 -9.84
N ASN A 57 8.52 11.14 -10.89
CA ASN A 57 7.37 10.24 -10.80
C ASN A 57 7.79 8.82 -10.41
N LEU A 58 8.87 8.31 -11.01
CA LEU A 58 9.43 7.00 -10.67
C LEU A 58 9.91 6.95 -9.21
N CYS A 59 10.61 7.97 -8.72
CA CYS A 59 11.01 8.06 -7.32
C CYS A 59 9.79 8.12 -6.39
N ALA A 60 8.73 8.85 -6.76
CA ALA A 60 7.50 8.91 -5.99
C ALA A 60 6.81 7.54 -5.90
N LEU A 61 6.74 6.80 -7.01
CA LEU A 61 6.19 5.44 -7.04
C LEU A 61 7.02 4.46 -6.19
N ARG A 62 8.35 4.50 -6.29
CA ARG A 62 9.26 3.66 -5.47
C ARG A 62 9.14 3.97 -3.99
N TRP A 63 9.06 5.25 -3.63
CA TRP A 63 8.79 5.70 -2.27
C TRP A 63 7.45 5.15 -1.76
N GLN A 64 6.39 5.28 -2.55
CA GLN A 64 5.07 4.78 -2.21
C GLN A 64 5.06 3.27 -2.00
N THR A 65 5.67 2.49 -2.90
CA THR A 65 5.77 1.04 -2.78
C THR A 65 6.55 0.63 -1.51
N ALA A 66 7.65 1.32 -1.19
CA ALA A 66 8.41 1.06 0.04
C ALA A 66 7.56 1.30 1.29
N LEU A 67 6.80 2.41 1.31
CA LEU A 67 5.93 2.77 2.42
C LEU A 67 4.73 1.80 2.55
N GLU A 68 4.14 1.37 1.44
CA GLU A 68 3.05 0.38 1.42
C GLU A 68 3.52 -0.97 1.97
N LEU A 69 4.73 -1.39 1.63
CA LEU A 69 5.31 -2.62 2.14
C LEU A 69 5.58 -2.56 3.65
N ALA A 70 6.09 -1.43 4.13
CA ALA A 70 6.24 -1.18 5.56
C ALA A 70 4.87 -1.14 6.29
N SER A 71 3.87 -0.55 5.64
CA SER A 71 2.51 -0.45 6.15
C SER A 71 1.83 -1.83 6.23
N LEU A 72 1.97 -2.68 5.22
CA LEU A 72 1.43 -4.04 5.23
C LEU A 72 1.98 -4.87 6.39
N LYS A 73 3.28 -4.74 6.70
CA LYS A 73 3.88 -5.37 7.87
C LYS A 73 3.21 -4.89 9.16
N ALA A 74 3.03 -3.58 9.30
CA ALA A 74 2.36 -2.99 10.47
C ALA A 74 0.90 -3.48 10.58
N CYS A 75 0.15 -3.55 9.48
CA CYS A 75 -1.21 -4.09 9.45
C CYS A 75 -1.26 -5.56 9.89
N CYS A 76 -0.35 -6.41 9.42
CA CYS A 76 -0.28 -7.82 9.86
C CYS A 76 -0.05 -7.91 11.39
N ALA A 77 0.83 -7.06 11.92
CA ALA A 77 1.09 -6.99 13.35
C ALA A 77 -0.13 -6.50 14.14
N ALA A 78 -0.91 -5.54 13.61
CA ALA A 78 -2.16 -5.08 14.23
C ALA A 78 -3.16 -6.22 14.36
N PHE A 79 -3.46 -6.91 13.25
CA PHE A 79 -4.37 -8.05 13.28
C PHE A 79 -3.92 -9.13 14.25
N SER A 80 -2.63 -9.45 14.27
CA SER A 80 -2.07 -10.47 15.18
C SER A 80 -2.17 -10.03 16.65
N SER A 81 -1.99 -8.74 16.95
CA SER A 81 -2.08 -8.21 18.32
C SER A 81 -3.53 -8.20 18.82
N CYS A 82 -4.47 -7.92 17.92
CA CYS A 82 -5.91 -7.95 18.18
C CYS A 82 -6.52 -9.36 18.00
N GLN A 83 -5.72 -10.42 18.04
CA GLN A 83 -6.20 -11.79 17.92
C GLN A 83 -5.85 -12.61 19.17
N GLU A 84 -6.81 -13.39 19.67
CA GLU A 84 -6.60 -14.41 20.70
C GLU A 84 -7.03 -15.78 20.16
N GLY A 85 -6.04 -16.65 19.92
CA GLY A 85 -6.28 -17.90 19.21
C GLY A 85 -6.83 -17.66 17.81
N ASN A 86 -8.10 -18.03 17.59
CA ASN A 86 -8.81 -17.85 16.31
C ASN A 86 -9.87 -16.73 16.34
N VAL A 87 -9.92 -15.95 17.42
CA VAL A 87 -10.94 -14.91 17.62
C VAL A 87 -10.28 -13.54 17.62
N TYR A 88 -10.78 -12.63 16.79
CA TYR A 88 -10.40 -11.23 16.81
C TYR A 88 -11.14 -10.47 17.91
N ASP A 89 -10.45 -9.50 18.48
CA ASP A 89 -10.95 -8.53 19.44
C ASP A 89 -11.97 -7.60 18.77
N LEU A 90 -13.23 -7.70 19.21
CA LEU A 90 -14.33 -6.91 18.67
C LEU A 90 -14.37 -5.49 19.24
N ASP A 91 -13.65 -5.21 20.33
CA ASP A 91 -13.49 -3.85 20.85
C ASP A 91 -12.56 -3.02 19.94
N ALA A 92 -11.83 -3.68 19.04
CA ALA A 92 -11.00 -3.08 17.98
C ALA A 92 -11.67 -3.14 16.60
N VAL A 93 -12.97 -3.45 16.51
CA VAL A 93 -13.64 -3.77 15.23
C VAL A 93 -13.47 -2.66 14.19
N TRP A 94 -13.66 -1.39 14.57
CA TRP A 94 -13.58 -0.26 13.64
C TRP A 94 -12.18 -0.05 13.09
N GLN A 95 -11.16 -0.25 13.92
CA GLN A 95 -9.77 -0.13 13.53
C GLN A 95 -9.41 -1.27 12.55
N LEU A 96 -9.85 -2.50 12.84
CA LEU A 96 -9.65 -3.64 11.94
C LEU A 96 -10.44 -3.51 10.63
N VAL A 97 -11.64 -2.92 10.65
CA VAL A 97 -12.42 -2.56 9.45
C VAL A 97 -11.64 -1.55 8.60
N GLY A 98 -11.11 -0.48 9.21
CA GLY A 98 -10.30 0.53 8.51
C GLY A 98 -9.04 -0.07 7.87
N LEU A 99 -8.32 -0.92 8.60
CA LEU A 99 -7.17 -1.65 8.06
C LEU A 99 -7.56 -2.58 6.91
N SER A 100 -8.71 -3.25 7.02
CA SER A 100 -9.25 -4.11 5.96
C SER A 100 -9.53 -3.31 4.69
N GLY A 101 -10.19 -2.15 4.80
CA GLY A 101 -10.42 -1.23 3.68
C GLY A 101 -9.13 -0.83 2.99
N TRP A 102 -8.13 -0.38 3.75
CA TRP A 102 -6.83 0.01 3.19
C TRP A 102 -6.11 -1.15 2.46
N ILE A 103 -6.16 -2.37 3.01
CA ILE A 103 -5.57 -3.57 2.38
C ILE A 103 -6.29 -3.88 1.07
N ILE A 104 -7.62 -3.85 1.07
CA ILE A 104 -8.44 -4.11 -0.12
C ILE A 104 -8.14 -3.06 -1.21
N GLU A 105 -8.08 -1.77 -0.87
CA GLU A 105 -7.72 -0.70 -1.81
C GLU A 105 -6.34 -0.90 -2.44
N LEU A 106 -5.34 -1.38 -1.67
CA LEU A 106 -4.03 -1.73 -2.21
C LEU A 106 -4.12 -2.86 -3.23
N VAL A 107 -4.88 -3.91 -2.93
CA VAL A 107 -5.06 -5.07 -3.82
C VAL A 107 -5.82 -4.67 -5.08
N GLU A 108 -6.86 -3.85 -4.95
CA GLU A 108 -7.60 -3.32 -6.10
C GLU A 108 -6.68 -2.52 -7.03
N ARG A 109 -5.84 -1.64 -6.48
CA ARG A 109 -4.86 -0.88 -7.30
C ARG A 109 -3.91 -1.82 -8.01
N LEU A 110 -3.37 -2.82 -7.31
CA LEU A 110 -2.50 -3.82 -7.92
C LEU A 110 -3.21 -4.59 -9.06
N PHE A 111 -4.46 -5.01 -8.87
CA PHE A 111 -5.21 -5.77 -9.86
C PHE A 111 -5.69 -4.93 -11.03
N LYS A 112 -6.00 -3.65 -10.82
CA LYS A 112 -6.24 -2.68 -11.90
C LYS A 112 -5.01 -2.58 -12.80
N GLU A 113 -3.82 -2.43 -12.22
CA GLU A 113 -2.56 -2.41 -12.99
C GLU A 113 -2.32 -3.73 -13.74
N CYS A 114 -2.67 -4.88 -13.14
CA CYS A 114 -2.63 -6.17 -13.83
C CYS A 114 -3.55 -6.21 -15.05
N ILE A 115 -4.80 -5.72 -14.93
CA ILE A 115 -5.78 -5.69 -16.02
C ILE A 115 -5.32 -4.76 -17.13
N LEU A 116 -4.88 -3.55 -16.76
CA LEU A 116 -4.41 -2.55 -17.72
C LEU A 116 -3.25 -3.06 -18.59
N ILE A 117 -2.32 -3.84 -18.00
CA ILE A 117 -1.24 -4.48 -18.76
C ILE A 117 -1.75 -5.70 -19.55
N GLY A 118 -2.57 -6.56 -18.94
CA GLY A 118 -3.01 -7.81 -19.58
C GLY A 118 -3.96 -7.62 -20.75
N ASP A 119 -4.74 -6.53 -20.77
CA ASP A 119 -5.64 -6.19 -21.88
C ASP A 119 -4.91 -5.47 -23.03
N THR A 120 -3.61 -5.16 -22.89
CA THR A 120 -2.82 -4.63 -24.00
C THR A 120 -2.54 -5.77 -24.98
N PRO A 121 -3.13 -5.76 -26.20
CA PRO A 121 -2.89 -6.83 -27.16
C PRO A 121 -1.40 -6.86 -27.47
N ALA A 122 -0.75 -7.99 -27.20
CA ALA A 122 0.63 -8.24 -27.62
C ALA A 122 0.72 -7.86 -29.09
N ALA A 123 1.53 -6.83 -29.40
CA ALA A 123 1.63 -6.26 -30.73
C ALA A 123 1.76 -7.40 -31.73
N ALA A 124 0.70 -7.61 -32.51
CA ALA A 124 0.75 -8.56 -33.62
C ALA A 124 1.97 -8.18 -34.47
N PRO A 125 2.76 -9.14 -34.97
CA PRO A 125 3.96 -8.86 -35.75
C PRO A 125 3.57 -7.97 -36.93
N SER A 126 3.94 -6.69 -36.83
CA SER A 126 3.48 -5.66 -37.74
C SER A 126 4.14 -5.86 -39.09
N THR A 127 3.32 -6.16 -40.11
CA THR A 127 3.64 -5.87 -41.49
C THR A 127 4.03 -4.39 -41.64
N PRO A 128 5.06 -4.06 -42.44
CA PRO A 128 5.57 -2.70 -42.54
C PRO A 128 4.52 -1.82 -43.22
N ARG A 129 3.98 -0.83 -42.50
CA ARG A 129 3.11 0.20 -43.06
C ARG A 129 3.86 1.53 -43.16
N PRO A 130 3.73 2.28 -44.27
CA PRO A 130 4.49 3.51 -44.48
C PRO A 130 4.05 4.61 -43.52
N SER A 131 5.06 5.32 -43.04
CA SER A 131 5.07 6.42 -42.09
C SER A 131 4.16 7.60 -42.43
N THR A 132 3.33 8.02 -41.46
CA THR A 132 2.91 9.42 -41.30
C THR A 132 3.24 9.88 -39.89
N PRO A 133 3.93 11.03 -39.70
CA PRO A 133 4.27 11.53 -38.39
C PRO A 133 3.11 12.38 -37.86
N LYS A 134 2.34 11.81 -36.93
CA LYS A 134 1.55 12.60 -35.99
C LYS A 134 1.88 12.11 -34.58
N GLU A 135 2.71 12.88 -33.89
CA GLU A 135 2.78 12.92 -32.42
C GLU A 135 1.36 13.05 -31.89
N ARG A 136 0.75 11.91 -31.57
CA ARG A 136 -0.21 11.85 -30.48
C ARG A 136 0.61 11.43 -29.28
N ASP A 137 0.54 12.21 -28.21
CA ASP A 137 0.90 11.79 -26.86
C ASP A 137 0.08 10.52 -26.54
N VAL A 138 0.58 9.37 -26.98
CA VAL A 138 0.09 8.08 -26.51
C VAL A 138 0.51 8.05 -25.04
N PRO A 139 -0.43 7.81 -24.09
CA PRO A 139 -0.08 7.63 -22.70
C PRO A 139 1.03 6.59 -22.64
N ASP A 140 2.17 6.98 -22.06
CA ASP A 140 3.37 6.16 -21.84
C ASP A 140 2.94 4.72 -21.58
N ALA A 141 3.20 3.82 -22.54
CA ALA A 141 2.64 2.48 -22.52
C ALA A 141 2.92 1.82 -21.17
N LEU A 142 1.87 1.36 -20.50
CA LEU A 142 1.92 0.74 -19.18
C LEU A 142 3.03 -0.31 -19.14
N SER A 143 4.13 0.02 -18.48
CA SER A 143 5.30 -0.84 -18.46
C SER A 143 5.22 -1.83 -17.30
N LEU A 144 5.72 -3.04 -17.52
CA LEU A 144 6.01 -4.01 -16.44
C LEU A 144 7.06 -3.49 -15.43
N ASP A 145 7.61 -2.29 -15.66
CA ASP A 145 8.49 -1.55 -14.74
C ASP A 145 7.74 -0.79 -13.63
N THR A 146 6.41 -0.89 -13.52
CA THR A 146 5.67 -0.23 -12.44
C THR A 146 6.04 -0.82 -11.07
N PRO A 147 6.49 0.00 -10.09
CA PRO A 147 6.92 -0.43 -8.76
C PRO A 147 5.94 -1.34 -8.00
N ILE A 148 4.63 -1.14 -8.17
CA ILE A 148 3.58 -1.93 -7.50
C ILE A 148 3.68 -3.44 -7.79
N PHE A 149 4.22 -3.84 -8.94
CA PHE A 149 4.39 -5.26 -9.26
C PHE A 149 5.44 -5.97 -8.40
N LEU A 150 6.21 -5.24 -7.59
CA LEU A 150 7.05 -5.85 -6.56
C LEU A 150 6.25 -6.77 -5.62
N PHE A 151 4.98 -6.44 -5.37
CA PHE A 151 4.07 -7.26 -4.56
C PHE A 151 3.75 -8.63 -5.17
N LEU A 152 4.00 -8.85 -6.46
CA LEU A 152 3.73 -10.12 -7.15
C LEU A 152 4.95 -11.02 -7.30
N VAL A 153 6.16 -10.46 -7.25
CA VAL A 153 7.39 -11.22 -7.54
C VAL A 153 8.36 -11.32 -6.39
N HIS A 154 8.30 -10.42 -5.40
CA HIS A 154 9.22 -10.48 -4.28
C HIS A 154 8.63 -11.33 -3.12
N PRO A 155 9.27 -12.45 -2.69
CA PRO A 155 8.71 -13.33 -1.67
C PRO A 155 8.33 -12.64 -0.36
N TYR A 156 9.16 -11.70 0.11
CA TYR A 156 8.83 -10.91 1.30
C TYR A 156 7.54 -10.09 1.10
N ALA A 157 7.43 -9.30 0.02
CA ALA A 157 6.27 -8.46 -0.23
C ALA A 157 5.00 -9.28 -0.43
N LEU A 158 5.07 -10.33 -1.26
CA LEU A 158 3.97 -11.21 -1.53
C LEU A 158 3.50 -11.98 -0.28
N SER A 159 4.43 -12.43 0.57
CA SER A 159 4.07 -13.09 1.84
C SER A 159 3.32 -12.16 2.80
N ARG A 160 3.68 -10.87 2.85
CA ARG A 160 2.97 -9.88 3.68
C ARG A 160 1.59 -9.56 3.12
N LEU A 161 1.48 -9.41 1.81
CA LEU A 161 0.18 -9.23 1.15
C LEU A 161 -0.73 -10.44 1.39
N GLN A 162 -0.22 -11.66 1.22
CA GLN A 162 -0.94 -12.90 1.49
C GLN A 162 -1.39 -12.99 2.96
N THR A 163 -0.50 -12.68 3.91
CA THR A 163 -0.81 -12.71 5.35
C THR A 163 -1.90 -11.69 5.69
N ALA A 164 -1.78 -10.47 5.17
CA ALA A 164 -2.78 -9.42 5.36
C ALA A 164 -4.15 -9.84 4.82
N LEU A 165 -4.21 -10.37 3.60
CA LEU A 165 -5.44 -10.89 2.98
C LEU A 165 -6.04 -12.06 3.78
N ALA A 166 -5.22 -12.95 4.31
CA ALA A 166 -5.67 -14.04 5.18
C ALA A 166 -6.24 -13.52 6.50
N HIS A 167 -5.71 -12.43 7.05
CA HIS A 167 -6.31 -11.76 8.20
C HIS A 167 -7.67 -11.14 7.86
N VAL A 168 -7.75 -10.35 6.79
CA VAL A 168 -9.00 -9.72 6.32
C VAL A 168 -10.09 -10.77 6.09
N LYS A 169 -9.77 -11.87 5.40
CA LYS A 169 -10.71 -12.97 5.17
C LYS A 169 -11.21 -13.59 6.48
N ARG A 170 -10.30 -13.98 7.38
CA ARG A 170 -10.68 -14.58 8.67
C ARG A 170 -11.51 -13.61 9.52
N PHE A 171 -11.15 -12.34 9.53
CA PHE A 171 -11.87 -11.30 10.26
C PHE A 171 -13.28 -11.10 9.69
N ARG A 172 -13.42 -10.98 8.36
CA ARG A 172 -14.70 -10.97 7.65
C ARG A 172 -15.56 -12.18 8.02
N ASP A 173 -15.00 -13.38 7.93
CA ASP A 173 -15.74 -14.63 8.19
C ASP A 173 -16.18 -14.74 9.66
N GLN A 174 -15.42 -14.18 10.61
CA GLN A 174 -15.83 -14.08 12.01
C GLN A 174 -16.97 -13.08 12.19
N VAL A 175 -16.79 -11.85 11.68
CA VAL A 175 -17.77 -10.76 11.82
C VAL A 175 -19.09 -11.10 11.13
N ALA A 176 -19.06 -11.81 9.99
CA ALA A 176 -20.24 -12.28 9.29
C ALA A 176 -21.14 -13.20 10.16
N LYS A 177 -20.53 -13.98 11.06
CA LYS A 177 -21.23 -14.91 11.96
C LYS A 177 -21.79 -14.24 13.22
N LEU A 178 -21.43 -12.98 13.47
CA LEU A 178 -21.94 -12.29 14.65
C LEU A 178 -23.44 -12.06 14.51
N THR A 179 -24.15 -12.43 15.58
CA THR A 179 -25.56 -12.12 15.77
C THR A 179 -25.73 -10.66 16.14
N ALA A 180 -26.90 -10.14 15.81
CA ALA A 180 -27.38 -8.81 16.13
C ALA A 180 -27.39 -8.48 17.63
N LYS A 181 -26.25 -8.13 18.24
CA LYS A 181 -26.20 -7.78 19.67
C LYS A 181 -26.10 -6.28 19.95
N GLY A 182 -26.01 -5.45 18.91
CA GLY A 182 -26.06 -3.98 19.04
C GLY A 182 -25.87 -3.26 17.70
N GLU A 183 -26.38 -2.04 17.60
CA GLU A 183 -26.34 -1.22 16.39
C GLU A 183 -24.92 -1.01 15.87
N ASN A 184 -23.98 -0.59 16.72
CA ASN A 184 -22.58 -0.38 16.31
C ASN A 184 -21.93 -1.63 15.71
N SER A 185 -22.21 -2.82 16.26
CA SER A 185 -21.67 -4.08 15.74
C SER A 185 -22.26 -4.45 14.38
N HIS A 186 -23.52 -4.06 14.12
CA HIS A 186 -24.14 -4.21 12.81
C HIS A 186 -23.54 -3.29 11.77
N ILE A 187 -23.38 -2.01 12.11
CA ILE A 187 -22.81 -1.05 11.16
C ILE A 187 -21.39 -1.48 10.81
N ALA A 188 -20.57 -1.88 11.78
CA ALA A 188 -19.22 -2.37 11.51
C ALA A 188 -19.21 -3.63 10.63
N LYS A 189 -20.17 -4.55 10.84
CA LYS A 189 -20.36 -5.73 10.01
C LYS A 189 -20.73 -5.36 8.58
N ASP A 190 -21.73 -4.52 8.39
CA ASP A 190 -22.23 -4.12 7.07
C ASP A 190 -21.18 -3.35 6.29
N VAL A 191 -20.45 -2.44 6.94
CA VAL A 191 -19.32 -1.72 6.34
C VAL A 191 -18.21 -2.70 5.92
N LEU A 192 -17.86 -3.67 6.76
CA LEU A 192 -16.85 -4.67 6.40
C LEU A 192 -17.31 -5.54 5.22
N MET A 193 -18.57 -5.98 5.21
CA MET A 193 -19.12 -6.77 4.11
C MET A 193 -19.12 -5.95 2.82
N ASP A 194 -19.51 -4.67 2.86
CA ASP A 194 -19.47 -3.79 1.69
C ASP A 194 -18.04 -3.62 1.16
N ILE A 195 -17.07 -3.34 2.04
CA ILE A 195 -15.65 -3.25 1.69
C ILE A 195 -15.19 -4.51 0.98
N THR A 196 -15.54 -5.72 1.46
CA THR A 196 -15.06 -6.96 0.84
C THR A 196 -15.84 -7.35 -0.40
N ASP A 197 -17.18 -7.29 -0.34
CA ASP A 197 -18.07 -7.88 -1.34
C ASP A 197 -18.23 -6.94 -2.57
N CYS A 198 -18.00 -5.64 -2.40
CA CYS A 198 -17.99 -4.63 -3.48
C CYS A 198 -16.58 -4.30 -4.01
N SER A 199 -15.53 -4.98 -3.54
CA SER A 199 -14.14 -4.67 -3.93
C SER A 199 -13.76 -5.08 -5.36
N GLY A 200 -14.54 -5.99 -5.97
CA GLY A 200 -14.13 -6.66 -7.20
C GLY A 200 -13.00 -7.68 -7.01
N VAL A 201 -12.68 -8.01 -5.75
CA VAL A 201 -11.70 -9.02 -5.36
C VAL A 201 -12.41 -10.12 -4.56
N ASP A 202 -12.39 -11.35 -5.06
CA ASP A 202 -12.92 -12.50 -4.30
C ASP A 202 -11.84 -13.11 -3.40
N LEU A 203 -12.00 -12.93 -2.09
CA LEU A 203 -11.06 -13.42 -1.08
C LEU A 203 -11.01 -14.96 -0.98
N GLN A 204 -12.01 -15.68 -1.50
CA GLN A 204 -12.04 -17.15 -1.43
C GLN A 204 -10.98 -17.80 -2.33
N PRO A 205 -11.01 -17.64 -3.66
CA PRO A 205 -10.00 -18.18 -4.57
C PRO A 205 -8.65 -17.46 -4.48
N LEU A 206 -8.61 -16.23 -3.94
CA LEU A 206 -7.38 -15.43 -3.86
C LEU A 206 -6.31 -16.06 -2.97
N GLY A 207 -6.69 -16.68 -1.84
CA GLY A 207 -5.73 -17.30 -0.92
C GLY A 207 -4.88 -18.40 -1.58
N PRO A 208 -5.50 -19.43 -2.18
CA PRO A 208 -4.79 -20.46 -2.96
C PRO A 208 -3.96 -19.87 -4.11
N LEU A 209 -4.51 -18.91 -4.86
CA LEU A 209 -3.80 -18.25 -5.96
C LEU A 209 -2.51 -17.55 -5.48
N MET A 210 -2.58 -16.77 -4.40
CA MET A 210 -1.40 -16.10 -3.83
C MET A 210 -0.37 -17.11 -3.32
N THR A 211 -0.81 -18.26 -2.82
CA THR A 211 0.09 -19.35 -2.40
C THR A 211 0.88 -19.90 -3.58
N GLU A 212 0.22 -20.12 -4.71
CA GLU A 212 0.84 -20.61 -5.94
C GLU A 212 1.86 -19.61 -6.49
N ILE A 213 1.50 -18.32 -6.57
CA ILE A 213 2.41 -17.26 -7.02
C ILE A 213 3.61 -17.14 -6.05
N LEU A 214 3.39 -17.30 -4.74
CA LEU A 214 4.47 -17.26 -3.75
C LEU A 214 5.44 -18.44 -3.91
N GLN A 215 4.93 -19.63 -4.22
CA GLN A 215 5.76 -20.80 -4.50
C GLN A 215 6.65 -20.57 -5.74
N ASP A 216 6.12 -19.94 -6.79
CA ASP A 216 6.91 -19.54 -7.95
C ASP A 216 7.97 -18.50 -7.56
N ALA A 217 7.59 -17.45 -6.80
CA ALA A 217 8.48 -16.37 -6.40
C ALA A 217 9.66 -16.83 -5.54
N ARG A 218 9.48 -17.88 -4.73
CA ARG A 218 10.56 -18.46 -3.89
C ARG A 218 11.68 -19.11 -4.69
N ARG A 219 11.46 -19.39 -5.98
CA ARG A 219 12.45 -20.02 -6.88
C ARG A 219 13.28 -19.00 -7.67
N LEU A 220 13.02 -17.71 -7.47
CA LEU A 220 13.70 -16.64 -8.19
C LEU A 220 15.10 -16.38 -7.64
N GLU A 221 15.98 -15.85 -8.50
CA GLU A 221 17.36 -15.54 -8.16
C GLU A 221 17.47 -14.52 -7.02
N ALA A 222 18.21 -14.87 -5.97
CA ALA A 222 18.31 -14.04 -4.77
C ALA A 222 18.94 -12.67 -5.03
N ALA A 223 19.86 -12.58 -6.00
CA ALA A 223 20.49 -11.31 -6.40
C ALA A 223 19.47 -10.35 -7.03
N ASP A 224 18.60 -10.86 -7.90
CA ASP A 224 17.55 -10.09 -8.55
C ASP A 224 16.48 -9.65 -7.54
N LEU A 225 16.06 -10.55 -6.65
CA LEU A 225 15.13 -10.22 -5.57
C LEU A 225 15.69 -9.09 -4.68
N ARG A 226 16.96 -9.20 -4.27
CA ARG A 226 17.63 -8.18 -3.46
C ARG A 226 17.70 -6.84 -4.20
N ARG A 227 18.06 -6.86 -5.49
CA ARG A 227 18.13 -5.64 -6.30
C ARG A 227 16.75 -5.02 -6.49
N SER A 228 15.72 -5.83 -6.67
CA SER A 228 14.34 -5.36 -6.73
C SER A 228 13.85 -4.72 -5.45
N LEU A 229 14.23 -5.27 -4.30
CA LEU A 229 13.90 -4.68 -3.00
C LEU A 229 14.61 -3.34 -2.80
N ALA A 230 15.91 -3.26 -3.13
CA ALA A 230 16.69 -2.02 -3.10
C ALA A 230 16.11 -0.96 -4.06
N ALA A 231 15.69 -1.37 -5.26
CA ALA A 231 15.03 -0.51 -6.23
C ALA A 231 13.58 -0.16 -5.85
N CYS A 232 12.97 -0.90 -4.91
CA CYS A 232 11.53 -0.90 -4.65
C CYS A 232 10.71 -1.08 -5.95
N CYS A 233 11.18 -1.95 -6.84
CA CYS A 233 10.67 -2.14 -8.19
C CYS A 233 11.17 -3.47 -8.78
N PRO A 234 10.39 -4.22 -9.56
CA PRO A 234 10.91 -5.38 -10.30
C PRO A 234 12.10 -4.98 -11.20
N VAL A 235 13.14 -5.80 -11.23
CA VAL A 235 14.24 -5.64 -12.20
C VAL A 235 13.87 -6.29 -13.54
N PRO A 236 14.52 -5.93 -14.66
CA PRO A 236 14.15 -6.43 -15.98
C PRO A 236 14.10 -7.96 -16.11
N SER A 237 15.00 -8.69 -15.44
CA SER A 237 15.02 -10.16 -15.42
C SER A 237 13.78 -10.77 -14.75
N LEU A 238 13.08 -10.04 -13.88
CA LEU A 238 11.86 -10.50 -13.22
C LEU A 238 10.59 -10.25 -14.05
N LYS A 239 10.66 -9.48 -15.16
CA LYS A 239 9.48 -9.17 -16.00
C LYS A 239 8.71 -10.41 -16.49
N PRO A 240 9.36 -11.50 -16.95
CA PRO A 240 8.63 -12.71 -17.34
C PRO A 240 7.83 -13.32 -16.17
N HIS A 241 8.34 -13.20 -14.94
CA HIS A 241 7.67 -13.69 -13.75
C HIS A 241 6.52 -12.77 -13.32
N VAL A 242 6.67 -11.45 -13.46
CA VAL A 242 5.57 -10.50 -13.29
C VAL A 242 4.44 -10.85 -14.27
N HIS A 243 4.77 -11.02 -15.56
CA HIS A 243 3.79 -11.38 -16.57
C HIS A 243 3.09 -12.70 -16.25
N LYS A 244 3.84 -13.74 -15.86
CA LYS A 244 3.27 -15.03 -15.41
C LYS A 244 2.30 -14.85 -14.24
N ALA A 245 2.65 -14.04 -13.23
CA ALA A 245 1.77 -13.75 -12.10
C ALA A 245 0.50 -12.99 -12.53
N ILE A 246 0.63 -11.98 -13.40
CA ILE A 246 -0.50 -11.25 -13.99
C ILE A 246 -1.43 -12.22 -14.74
N SER A 247 -0.90 -13.07 -15.62
CA SER A 247 -1.70 -14.05 -16.36
C SER A 247 -2.47 -15.00 -15.43
N LYS A 248 -1.84 -15.45 -14.33
CA LYS A 248 -2.52 -16.26 -13.31
C LYS A 248 -3.66 -15.51 -12.63
N ILE A 249 -3.42 -14.25 -12.25
CA ILE A 249 -4.44 -13.39 -11.63
C ILE A 249 -5.63 -13.19 -12.59
N LEU A 250 -5.37 -12.79 -13.83
CA LEU A 250 -6.40 -12.51 -14.82
C LEU A 250 -7.14 -13.75 -15.33
N GLY A 251 -6.49 -14.92 -15.30
CA GLY A 251 -7.12 -16.21 -15.61
C GLY A 251 -7.87 -16.85 -14.44
N SER A 252 -7.77 -16.26 -13.23
CA SER A 252 -8.46 -16.77 -12.04
C SER A 252 -9.87 -16.21 -11.91
N LYS A 253 -10.67 -16.82 -11.03
CA LYS A 253 -11.98 -16.28 -10.60
C LYS A 253 -11.86 -15.25 -9.47
N ALA A 254 -10.65 -14.87 -9.07
CA ALA A 254 -10.43 -13.95 -7.95
C ALA A 254 -10.71 -12.48 -8.29
N VAL A 255 -10.93 -12.16 -9.57
CA VAL A 255 -11.03 -10.79 -10.06
C VAL A 255 -12.33 -10.58 -10.82
N ASP A 256 -13.17 -9.66 -10.33
CA ASP A 256 -14.30 -9.11 -11.06
C ASP A 256 -13.87 -7.77 -11.67
N ARG A 257 -13.63 -7.79 -12.99
CA ARG A 257 -13.16 -6.61 -13.73
C ARG A 257 -14.15 -5.44 -13.64
N ALA A 258 -15.45 -5.71 -13.71
CA ALA A 258 -16.46 -4.64 -13.69
C ALA A 258 -16.47 -3.93 -12.33
N ARG A 259 -16.50 -4.69 -11.23
CA ARG A 259 -16.52 -4.15 -9.85
C ARG A 259 -15.22 -3.46 -9.44
N LEU A 260 -14.09 -3.79 -10.06
CA LEU A 260 -12.85 -3.07 -9.84
C LEU A 260 -12.93 -1.64 -10.38
N PHE A 261 -13.40 -1.46 -11.61
CA PHE A 261 -13.40 -0.15 -12.27
C PHE A 261 -14.66 0.68 -12.03
N ILE A 262 -15.77 0.06 -11.64
CA ILE A 262 -17.05 0.72 -11.43
C ILE A 262 -17.44 0.53 -9.96
N LYS A 263 -17.33 1.59 -9.15
CA LYS A 263 -17.77 1.56 -7.76
C LYS A 263 -19.22 2.03 -7.64
N PRO A 264 -20.06 1.39 -6.81
CA PRO A 264 -21.43 1.87 -6.57
C PRO A 264 -21.47 3.35 -6.17
N SER A 265 -20.49 3.81 -5.39
CA SER A 265 -20.34 5.21 -4.98
C SER A 265 -20.20 6.19 -6.16
N ASP A 266 -19.64 5.74 -7.30
CA ASP A 266 -19.50 6.59 -8.49
C ASP A 266 -20.86 6.96 -9.11
N PHE A 267 -21.91 6.17 -8.86
CA PHE A 267 -23.27 6.47 -9.32
C PHE A 267 -24.06 7.32 -8.33
N VAL A 268 -23.79 7.20 -7.02
CA VAL A 268 -24.47 7.98 -5.98
C VAL A 268 -23.99 9.44 -5.99
N ASP A 269 -22.70 9.66 -6.19
CA ASP A 269 -22.11 11.02 -6.32
C ASP A 269 -22.61 11.77 -7.58
N GLY A 270 -23.13 11.06 -8.58
CA GLY A 270 -23.71 11.68 -9.80
C GLY A 270 -24.90 12.58 -9.51
N VAL A 271 -25.64 12.32 -8.42
CA VAL A 271 -26.77 13.16 -7.98
C VAL A 271 -26.29 14.35 -7.14
N SER A 272 -25.25 14.16 -6.32
CA SER A 272 -24.64 15.23 -5.51
C SER A 272 -23.74 16.18 -6.33
N ARG A 273 -23.26 15.75 -7.51
CA ARG A 273 -22.49 16.58 -8.46
C ARG A 273 -23.31 17.67 -9.16
N LEU A 274 -24.61 17.76 -8.90
CA LEU A 274 -25.42 18.93 -9.24
C LEU A 274 -25.22 20.11 -8.27
N SER A 275 -24.50 19.90 -7.15
CA SER A 275 -24.01 20.97 -6.28
C SER A 275 -22.70 21.53 -6.85
N MET A 276 -22.71 22.79 -7.31
CA MET A 276 -21.58 23.51 -7.91
C MET A 276 -20.39 23.81 -6.97
N SER A 277 -20.22 23.08 -5.87
CA SER A 277 -19.03 23.14 -5.03
C SER A 277 -18.02 22.10 -5.51
N GLU A 278 -16.98 22.57 -6.20
CA GLU A 278 -15.88 21.82 -6.81
C GLU A 278 -15.36 20.63 -5.98
N PRO A 279 -15.16 19.45 -6.59
CA PRO A 279 -14.54 18.29 -5.94
C PRO A 279 -13.00 18.36 -6.06
N SER A 280 -12.37 19.32 -5.40
CA SER A 280 -10.91 19.38 -5.23
C SER A 280 -10.38 18.35 -4.20
N SER A 281 -11.25 17.50 -3.65
CA SER A 281 -10.92 16.58 -2.55
C SER A 281 -10.18 15.31 -2.97
N ARG A 282 -10.23 14.85 -4.24
CA ARG A 282 -9.61 13.55 -4.61
C ARG A 282 -8.07 13.56 -4.58
N THR A 283 -7.39 14.70 -4.77
CA THR A 283 -5.91 14.79 -4.71
C THR A 283 -5.37 15.02 -3.30
N ASN A 284 -6.19 15.50 -2.36
CA ASN A 284 -5.79 15.68 -0.96
C ASN A 284 -6.14 14.48 -0.05
N LYS A 285 -6.92 13.50 -0.53
CA LYS A 285 -7.35 12.31 0.25
C LYS A 285 -6.21 11.58 0.98
N GLY A 286 -4.98 11.57 0.45
CA GLY A 286 -3.86 10.91 1.11
C GLY A 286 -3.24 11.67 2.30
N LYS A 287 -3.45 12.98 2.41
CA LYS A 287 -2.83 13.81 3.48
C LYS A 287 -3.54 13.69 4.83
N ASP A 288 -4.77 13.20 4.80
CA ASP A 288 -5.65 13.06 5.96
C ASP A 288 -5.80 11.59 6.37
N VAL A 289 -4.85 10.72 6.00
CA VAL A 289 -4.81 9.33 6.44
C VAL A 289 -3.64 9.13 7.40
N ASP A 290 -3.93 8.56 8.56
CA ASP A 290 -2.94 8.20 9.56
C ASP A 290 -2.03 7.10 9.02
N VAL A 291 -0.71 7.32 9.01
CA VAL A 291 0.25 6.38 8.43
C VAL A 291 0.36 5.08 9.25
N VAL A 292 -0.02 5.09 10.53
CA VAL A 292 -0.03 3.93 11.43
C VAL A 292 -1.38 3.23 11.38
N SER A 293 -2.47 3.92 11.76
CA SER A 293 -3.79 3.30 11.90
C SER A 293 -4.55 3.15 10.59
N LYS A 294 -4.14 3.87 9.53
CA LYS A 294 -4.84 4.01 8.25
C LYS A 294 -6.23 4.62 8.36
N GLY A 295 -6.60 5.15 9.53
CA GLY A 295 -7.83 5.91 9.75
C GLY A 295 -7.69 7.34 9.24
N LEU A 296 -8.81 8.05 9.21
CA LEU A 296 -8.82 9.48 8.89
C LEU A 296 -8.25 10.28 10.06
N LEU A 297 -7.38 11.24 9.75
CA LEU A 297 -6.83 12.20 10.69
C LEU A 297 -7.82 13.35 10.91
N LEU A 298 -7.92 13.81 12.14
CA LEU A 298 -8.77 14.97 12.45
C LEU A 298 -8.04 16.26 12.01
N PRO A 299 -8.66 17.12 11.17
CA PRO A 299 -7.98 18.29 10.59
C PRO A 299 -7.37 19.28 11.60
N ARG A 300 -7.85 19.26 12.85
CA ARG A 300 -7.46 20.22 13.90
C ARG A 300 -6.56 19.65 14.98
N GLN A 301 -6.25 18.36 14.96
CA GLN A 301 -5.39 17.80 15.99
C GLN A 301 -3.90 17.95 15.64
N PRO A 302 -3.06 18.36 16.59
CA PRO A 302 -1.61 18.39 16.41
C PRO A 302 -1.11 16.96 16.25
N GLY A 303 -0.92 16.53 15.00
CA GLY A 303 -0.36 15.23 14.67
C GLY A 303 1.17 15.23 14.64
N HIS A 304 1.75 14.05 14.71
CA HIS A 304 3.18 13.85 14.49
C HIS A 304 3.45 13.62 13.01
N VAL A 305 4.56 14.16 12.50
CA VAL A 305 5.00 13.93 11.12
C VAL A 305 6.28 13.11 11.13
N CYS A 306 6.31 12.02 10.38
CA CYS A 306 7.51 11.20 10.26
C CYS A 306 8.58 11.92 9.44
N LEU A 307 9.80 12.01 9.95
CA LEU A 307 10.92 12.64 9.24
C LEU A 307 11.38 11.87 8.00
N ARG A 308 11.13 10.55 7.93
CA ARG A 308 11.50 9.72 6.78
C ARG A 308 10.47 9.77 5.66
N CYS A 309 9.22 9.39 5.96
CA CYS A 309 8.19 9.27 4.93
C CYS A 309 7.29 10.51 4.81
N GLY A 310 7.31 11.43 5.76
CA GLY A 310 6.34 12.54 5.82
C GLY A 310 4.91 12.11 6.20
N GLY A 311 4.69 10.84 6.51
CA GLY A 311 3.39 10.34 6.98
C GLY A 311 3.02 10.97 8.32
N ARG A 312 1.73 11.23 8.51
CA ARG A 312 1.17 11.84 9.72
C ARG A 312 0.56 10.76 10.62
N SER A 313 0.62 10.93 11.93
CA SER A 313 -0.08 10.02 12.86
C SER A 313 -0.49 10.71 14.16
N GLU A 314 -1.61 10.24 14.71
CA GLU A 314 -2.09 10.55 16.06
C GLU A 314 -1.64 9.50 17.10
N ALA A 315 -0.94 8.43 16.69
CA ALA A 315 -0.51 7.34 17.58
C ALA A 315 0.43 7.76 18.72
N ALA A 316 1.09 8.91 18.59
CA ALA A 316 1.96 9.46 19.63
C ALA A 316 1.26 10.47 20.55
N VAL A 317 0.01 10.86 20.24
CA VAL A 317 -0.80 11.72 21.09
C VAL A 317 -1.45 10.85 22.16
N GLU A 318 -1.14 11.11 23.44
CA GLU A 318 -1.88 10.52 24.55
C GLU A 318 -3.27 11.18 24.60
N ILE A 319 -4.20 10.63 23.82
CA ILE A 319 -5.58 11.08 23.89
C ILE A 319 -6.16 10.52 25.20
N GLY A 320 -6.35 11.38 26.19
CA GLY A 320 -7.03 11.08 27.45
C GLY A 320 -8.53 10.82 27.28
N THR A 321 -8.95 10.22 26.18
CA THR A 321 -10.35 9.91 25.90
C THR A 321 -10.77 8.69 26.70
N GLY A 322 -11.70 8.90 27.64
CA GLY A 322 -12.43 7.85 28.35
C GLY A 322 -13.39 7.04 27.47
N SER A 323 -13.03 6.77 26.22
CA SER A 323 -13.73 5.77 25.40
C SER A 323 -13.10 4.40 25.66
N GLU A 324 -13.93 3.39 25.88
CA GLU A 324 -13.56 1.98 25.95
C GLU A 324 -12.94 1.53 24.62
N GLN A 325 -11.65 1.81 24.41
CA GLN A 325 -10.89 1.26 23.29
C GLN A 325 -10.31 -0.09 23.71
N SER A 326 -10.23 -1.02 22.77
CA SER A 326 -9.50 -2.28 22.92
C SER A 326 -8.11 -2.07 23.53
N VAL A 327 -7.84 -2.77 24.63
CA VAL A 327 -6.52 -2.80 25.28
C VAL A 327 -5.44 -3.34 24.33
N ARG A 328 -5.80 -4.33 23.51
CA ARG A 328 -4.90 -4.95 22.52
C ARG A 328 -4.52 -3.97 21.41
N TRP A 329 -5.51 -3.24 20.90
CA TRP A 329 -5.28 -2.17 19.92
C TRP A 329 -4.37 -1.08 20.49
N GLN A 330 -4.67 -0.61 21.72
CA GLN A 330 -3.84 0.40 22.39
C GLN A 330 -2.40 -0.08 22.59
N PHE A 331 -2.20 -1.34 22.97
CA PHE A 331 -0.86 -1.91 23.11
C PHE A 331 -0.10 -1.90 21.78
N TRP A 332 -0.74 -2.33 20.69
CA TRP A 332 -0.14 -2.27 19.36
C TRP A 332 0.15 -0.83 18.92
N GLN A 333 -0.77 0.10 19.16
CA GLN A 333 -0.60 1.51 18.80
C GLN A 333 0.56 2.16 19.56
N LYS A 334 0.73 1.84 20.87
CA LYS A 334 1.84 2.33 21.70
C LYS A 334 3.22 1.92 21.16
N ALA A 335 3.33 0.79 20.44
CA ALA A 335 4.58 0.39 19.81
C ALA A 335 5.07 1.41 18.75
N TRP A 336 4.16 2.20 18.20
CA TRP A 336 4.45 3.22 17.18
C TRP A 336 4.62 4.62 17.75
N ARG A 337 4.56 4.80 19.08
CA ARG A 337 4.73 6.12 19.72
C ARG A 337 6.08 6.77 19.41
N TRP A 338 7.12 5.96 19.25
CA TRP A 338 8.49 6.45 19.09
C TRP A 338 8.95 6.52 17.63
N ARG A 339 8.36 5.70 16.76
CA ARG A 339 8.76 5.58 15.36
C ARG A 339 7.54 5.30 14.48
N CYS A 340 7.60 5.82 13.26
CA CYS A 340 6.66 5.51 12.19
C CYS A 340 6.80 4.06 11.70
N VAL A 341 5.80 3.58 10.94
CA VAL A 341 5.83 2.26 10.28
C VAL A 341 7.05 2.07 9.36
N CYS A 342 7.63 3.15 8.83
CA CYS A 342 8.88 3.12 8.06
C CYS A 342 10.15 3.20 8.94
N GLY A 343 10.02 3.09 10.27
CA GLY A 343 11.12 3.22 11.24
C GLY A 343 11.62 4.65 11.47
N GLY A 344 11.07 5.64 10.78
CA GLY A 344 11.49 7.03 10.91
C GLY A 344 11.01 7.69 12.21
N PRO A 345 11.83 8.56 12.83
CA PRO A 345 11.43 9.28 14.03
C PRO A 345 10.31 10.28 13.73
N TRP A 346 9.53 10.57 14.77
CA TRP A 346 8.50 11.60 14.73
C TRP A 346 9.07 12.99 14.98
N MET A 347 8.54 13.96 14.26
CA MET A 347 8.66 15.38 14.56
C MET A 347 7.29 15.85 15.07
N HIS A 348 7.27 16.53 16.21
CA HIS A 348 6.08 17.23 16.66
C HIS A 348 5.77 18.34 15.65
N ALA A 349 4.58 18.31 15.05
CA ALA A 349 4.08 19.48 14.36
C ALA A 349 3.78 20.53 15.44
N SER A 350 4.73 21.44 15.69
CA SER A 350 4.39 22.68 16.39
C SER A 350 3.25 23.30 15.60
N ALA A 351 2.08 23.48 16.23
CA ALA A 351 0.96 24.15 15.60
C ALA A 351 1.46 25.50 15.09
N SER A 352 1.74 25.60 13.78
CA SER A 352 2.15 26.85 13.19
C SER A 352 0.93 27.74 13.28
N MET A 353 0.91 28.63 14.28
CA MET A 353 -0.04 29.72 14.36
C MET A 353 0.01 30.45 13.02
N GLY A 354 -1.14 30.48 12.33
CA GLY A 354 -1.46 31.36 11.23
C GLY A 354 -0.36 31.57 10.19
N SER A 355 -0.49 30.89 9.04
CA SER A 355 -0.11 31.51 7.77
C SER A 355 -0.85 32.85 7.68
N VAL A 356 -0.20 33.93 8.10
CA VAL A 356 -0.63 35.29 7.78
C VAL A 356 -0.54 35.39 6.27
N ASP A 357 -1.70 35.49 5.62
CA ASP A 357 -1.84 35.84 4.22
C ASP A 357 -0.94 37.05 3.94
N ARG A 358 0.21 36.82 3.30
CA ARG A 358 0.96 37.88 2.63
C ARG A 358 0.37 38.03 1.24
N SER A 359 -0.75 38.73 1.19
CA SER A 359 -1.23 39.42 0.01
C SER A 359 -0.37 40.67 -0.17
N VAL A 360 0.56 40.65 -1.13
CA VAL A 360 1.05 41.84 -1.84
C VAL A 360 1.16 41.49 -3.31
#